data_AF-A0A3M8UWC4-F1
#
_entry.id   AF-A0A3M8UWC4-F1
#
_cell.length_a   1.000
_cell.length_b   1.000
_cell.length_c   1.000
_cell.angle_alpha   90.00
_cell.angle_beta   90.00
_cell.angle_gamma   90.00
#
_symmetry.space_group_name_H-M   'P 1'
#
loop_
_entity.id
_entity.type
_entity.pdbx_description
1 polymer ?
#
loop_
_entity_poly.entity_id
_entity_poly.type
_entity_poly.pdbx_seq_one_letter_code
_entity_poly.pdbx_strand_id
1 'polypeptide(L)'
;LAGNPAADPAPHVAELEAALRGLRMSIAPLLHPLSPLRARRARARQVMLALDDCARQARGLAALAADPVASHDVRLTAACARVEAAVSRLTAPVAPSSAAPAPAAGPSPHPATDRALAHLHDLEAALTGLADPLRA
;
A
#
# COMPACT_ATOMS: atom_id res chain seq x y z
N LEU A 1 -11.41 -2.76 -13.68
CA LEU A 1 -10.31 -2.07 -14.40
C LEU A 1 -10.47 -2.18 -15.93
N ALA A 2 -11.69 -2.19 -16.46
CA ALA A 2 -11.94 -2.35 -17.90
C ALA A 2 -12.18 -0.99 -18.57
N GLY A 3 -11.18 -0.47 -19.28
CA GLY A 3 -11.33 0.61 -20.29
C GLY A 3 -11.81 1.99 -19.82
N ASN A 4 -12.11 2.19 -18.54
CA ASN A 4 -12.44 3.49 -17.97
C ASN A 4 -11.13 4.24 -17.64
N PRO A 5 -10.85 5.41 -18.23
CA PRO A 5 -9.67 6.20 -17.85
C PRO A 5 -9.70 6.62 -16.37
N ALA A 6 -10.87 6.71 -15.74
CA ALA A 6 -10.98 6.91 -14.29
C ALA A 6 -10.59 5.67 -13.46
N ALA A 7 -10.39 4.51 -14.09
CA ALA A 7 -9.85 3.32 -13.45
C ALA A 7 -8.32 3.21 -13.58
N ASP A 8 -7.65 4.12 -14.29
CA ASP A 8 -6.19 4.13 -14.35
C ASP A 8 -5.60 4.57 -12.98
N PRO A 9 -4.85 3.69 -12.29
CA PRO A 9 -4.23 4.03 -11.01
C PRO A 9 -2.99 4.93 -11.16
N ALA A 10 -2.40 5.06 -12.35
CA ALA A 10 -1.16 5.81 -12.56
C ALA A 10 -1.17 7.27 -12.03
N PRO A 11 -2.19 8.11 -12.30
CA PRO A 11 -2.23 9.48 -11.76
C PRO A 11 -2.27 9.51 -10.23
N HIS A 12 -3.04 8.62 -9.60
CA HIS A 12 -3.14 8.52 -8.15
C HIS A 12 -1.80 8.09 -7.51
N VAL A 13 -1.06 7.20 -8.15
CA VAL A 13 0.29 6.81 -7.72
C VAL A 13 1.25 8.01 -7.80
N ALA A 14 1.17 8.80 -8.87
CA ALA A 14 2.00 10.00 -9.02
C ALA A 14 1.72 11.04 -7.93
N GLU A 15 0.45 11.24 -7.56
CA GLU A 15 0.04 12.11 -6.46
C GLU A 15 0.57 11.62 -5.11
N LEU A 16 0.45 10.32 -4.81
CA LEU A 16 1.01 9.72 -3.59
C LEU A 16 2.52 10.00 -3.49
N GLU A 17 3.27 9.75 -4.56
CA GLU A 17 4.71 9.97 -4.58
C GLU A 17 5.07 11.46 -4.40
N ALA A 18 4.27 12.36 -4.96
CA ALA A 18 4.42 13.80 -4.74
C ALA A 18 4.18 14.17 -3.27
N ALA A 19 3.13 13.62 -2.65
CA ALA A 19 2.85 13.83 -1.23
C ALA A 19 4.00 13.30 -0.34
N LEU A 20 4.56 12.13 -0.65
CA LEU A 20 5.70 11.57 0.09
C LEU A 20 6.97 12.42 -0.05
N ARG A 21 7.21 13.02 -1.23
CA ARG A 21 8.29 14.02 -1.38
C ARG A 21 8.04 15.23 -0.49
N GLY A 22 6.81 15.76 -0.47
CA GLY A 22 6.44 16.87 0.40
C GLY A 22 6.63 16.55 1.90
N LEU A 23 6.19 15.37 2.33
CA LEU A 23 6.38 14.88 3.69
C LEU A 23 7.86 14.84 4.07
N ARG A 24 8.73 14.27 3.21
CA ARG A 24 10.18 14.25 3.45
C ARG A 24 10.77 15.62 3.69
N MET A 25 10.35 16.61 2.90
CA MET A 25 10.82 17.99 3.07
C MET A 25 10.36 18.56 4.42
N SER A 26 9.11 18.29 4.81
CA SER A 26 8.56 18.73 6.10
C SER A 26 9.28 18.13 7.30
N ILE A 27 9.69 16.85 7.22
CA ILE A 27 10.36 16.15 8.32
C ILE A 27 11.90 16.09 8.20
N ALA A 28 12.49 16.79 7.23
CA ALA A 28 13.93 16.73 6.95
C ALA A 28 14.81 17.00 8.20
N PRO A 29 14.50 17.98 9.07
CA PRO A 29 15.28 18.18 10.30
C PRO A 29 15.20 17.00 11.27
N LEU A 30 14.07 16.30 11.32
CA LEU A 30 13.91 15.11 12.17
C LEU A 30 14.71 13.93 11.64
N LEU A 31 14.86 13.82 10.33
CA LEU A 31 15.62 12.74 9.67
C LEU A 31 17.13 12.99 9.64
N HIS A 32 17.60 14.18 10.05
CA HIS A 32 19.01 14.54 9.98
C HIS A 32 19.91 13.58 10.79
N PRO A 33 21.11 13.20 10.29
CA PRO A 33 22.04 12.30 10.99
C PRO A 33 22.47 12.79 12.38
N LEU A 34 22.47 14.11 12.59
CA LEU A 34 22.82 14.74 13.87
C LEU A 34 21.61 15.11 14.73
N SER A 35 20.38 14.74 14.35
CA SER A 35 19.20 15.05 15.16
C SER A 35 19.30 14.44 16.57
N PRO A 36 19.13 15.23 17.64
CA PRO A 36 19.18 14.73 19.02
C PRO A 36 17.95 13.90 19.39
N LEU A 37 16.84 14.01 18.64
CA LEU A 37 15.58 13.29 18.87
C LEU A 37 15.65 11.85 18.35
N ARG A 38 16.55 11.04 18.92
CA ARG A 38 16.92 9.70 18.40
C ARG A 38 15.72 8.77 18.20
N ALA A 39 14.83 8.67 19.19
CA ALA A 39 13.63 7.82 19.11
C ALA A 39 12.65 8.30 18.02
N ARG A 40 12.33 9.61 18.01
CA ARG A 40 11.45 10.22 17.00
C ARG A 40 12.02 10.07 15.59
N ARG A 41 13.34 10.21 15.44
CA ARG A 41 14.03 9.99 14.16
C ARG A 41 13.97 8.52 13.72
N ALA A 42 14.19 7.57 14.62
CA ALA A 42 14.10 6.15 14.29
C ALA A 42 12.70 5.78 13.79
N ARG A 43 11.68 6.24 14.51
CA ARG A 43 10.27 6.11 14.13
C ARG A 43 9.95 6.78 12.80
N ALA A 44 10.38 8.03 12.59
CA ALA A 44 10.15 8.75 11.34
C ALA A 44 10.79 8.03 10.15
N ARG A 45 11.98 7.44 10.31
CA ARG A 45 12.59 6.59 9.28
C ARG A 45 11.80 5.33 9.01
N GLN A 46 11.34 4.63 10.06
CA GLN A 46 10.51 3.44 9.90
C GLN A 46 9.23 3.74 9.13
N VAL A 47 8.53 4.83 9.48
CA VAL A 47 7.34 5.29 8.76
C VAL A 47 7.66 5.59 7.30
N MET A 48 8.73 6.36 7.03
CA MET A 48 9.11 6.70 5.65
C MET A 48 9.46 5.46 4.82
N LEU A 49 10.20 4.50 5.37
CA LEU A 49 10.54 3.25 4.69
C LEU A 49 9.28 2.48 4.30
N ALA A 50 8.34 2.31 5.24
CA ALA A 50 7.10 1.59 4.95
C ALA A 50 6.23 2.33 3.93
N LEU A 51 6.18 3.67 3.96
CA LEU A 51 5.47 4.48 2.96
C LEU A 51 6.12 4.39 1.57
N ASP A 52 7.46 4.35 1.49
CA ASP A 52 8.16 4.15 0.21
C ASP A 52 7.87 2.78 -0.38
N ASP A 53 7.82 1.75 0.46
CA ASP A 53 7.47 0.41 0.02
C ASP A 53 6.01 0.37 -0.46
N CYS A 54 5.08 1.03 0.23
CA CYS A 54 3.71 1.20 -0.26
C CYS A 54 3.68 1.84 -1.66
N ALA A 55 4.40 2.95 -1.87
CA ALA A 55 4.46 3.62 -3.16
C ALA A 55 5.10 2.75 -4.26
N ARG A 56 6.15 2.00 -3.92
CA ARG A 56 6.80 1.04 -4.82
C ARG A 56 5.82 -0.04 -5.29
N GLN A 57 5.08 -0.64 -4.37
CA GLN A 57 4.11 -1.69 -4.68
C GLN A 57 2.92 -1.13 -5.49
N ALA A 58 2.42 0.05 -5.14
CA ALA A 58 1.36 0.73 -5.89
C ALA A 58 1.77 1.04 -7.33
N ARG A 59 3.02 1.47 -7.57
CA ARG A 59 3.57 1.66 -8.92
C ARG A 59 3.66 0.35 -9.70
N GLY A 60 4.09 -0.74 -9.04
CA GLY A 60 4.11 -2.07 -9.64
C GLY A 60 2.72 -2.54 -10.08
N LEU A 61 1.71 -2.32 -9.22
CA LEU A 61 0.31 -2.58 -9.56
C LEU A 61 -0.20 -1.73 -10.72
N ALA A 62 0.13 -0.44 -10.75
CA ALA A 62 -0.28 0.45 -11.83
C ALA A 62 0.29 0.04 -13.20
N ALA A 63 1.52 -0.46 -13.23
CA ALA A 63 2.12 -1.00 -14.46
C ALA A 63 1.39 -2.25 -14.97
N LEU A 64 0.81 -3.06 -14.08
CA LEU A 64 0.02 -4.25 -14.43
C LEU A 64 -1.44 -3.93 -14.80
N ALA A 65 -1.99 -2.84 -14.25
CA ALA A 65 -3.36 -2.38 -14.52
C ALA A 65 -3.62 -2.01 -16.00
N ALA A 66 -2.56 -1.83 -16.79
CA ALA A 66 -2.63 -1.66 -18.23
C ALA A 66 -3.01 -2.96 -18.99
N ASP A 67 -3.02 -4.12 -18.32
CA ASP A 67 -3.42 -5.40 -18.91
C ASP A 67 -4.88 -5.78 -18.56
N PRO A 68 -5.81 -5.70 -19.53
CA PRO A 68 -7.24 -5.93 -19.28
C PRO A 68 -7.61 -7.40 -18.98
N VAL A 69 -6.70 -8.38 -19.17
CA VAL A 69 -7.00 -9.81 -18.98
C VAL A 69 -6.99 -10.22 -17.49
N ALA A 70 -6.31 -9.46 -16.62
CA ALA A 70 -6.18 -9.78 -15.19
C ALA A 70 -7.38 -9.42 -14.30
N SER A 71 -8.38 -8.69 -14.84
CA SER A 71 -9.37 -7.97 -14.03
C SER A 71 -10.50 -8.81 -13.40
N HIS A 72 -10.52 -10.14 -13.52
CA HIS A 72 -11.64 -10.98 -13.03
C HIS A 72 -11.24 -12.15 -12.11
N ASP A 73 -10.00 -12.18 -11.60
CA ASP A 73 -9.59 -13.24 -10.67
C ASP A 73 -10.11 -12.98 -9.25
N VAL A 74 -10.88 -13.93 -8.70
CA VAL A 74 -11.41 -13.90 -7.32
C VAL A 74 -10.31 -13.74 -6.27
N ARG A 75 -9.11 -14.31 -6.51
CA ARG A 75 -7.94 -14.14 -5.63
C ARG A 75 -7.53 -12.68 -5.56
N LEU A 76 -7.58 -11.98 -6.70
CA LEU A 76 -7.23 -10.56 -6.80
C LEU A 76 -8.27 -9.70 -6.06
N THR A 77 -9.56 -9.98 -6.24
CA THR A 77 -10.64 -9.31 -5.49
C THR A 77 -10.47 -9.48 -3.98
N ALA A 78 -10.18 -10.70 -3.52
CA ALA A 78 -9.94 -10.96 -2.10
C ALA A 78 -8.69 -10.24 -1.56
N ALA A 79 -7.62 -10.16 -2.35
CA ALA A 79 -6.41 -9.43 -1.98
C ALA A 79 -6.64 -7.92 -1.90
N CYS A 80 -7.37 -7.32 -2.86
CA CYS A 80 -7.77 -5.92 -2.79
C CYS A 80 -8.58 -5.61 -1.52
N ALA A 81 -9.56 -6.46 -1.17
CA ALA A 81 -10.37 -6.28 0.03
C ALA A 81 -9.53 -6.28 1.32
N ARG A 82 -8.47 -7.10 1.41
CA ARG A 82 -7.55 -7.08 2.56
C ARG A 82 -6.73 -5.80 2.64
N VAL A 83 -6.24 -5.31 1.50
CA VAL A 83 -5.53 -4.03 1.41
C VAL A 83 -6.45 -2.88 1.84
N GLU A 84 -7.69 -2.83 1.34
CA GLU A 84 -8.69 -1.85 1.74
C GLU A 84 -8.94 -1.89 3.26
N ALA A 85 -9.13 -3.08 3.83
CA ALA A 85 -9.28 -3.24 5.27
C ALA A 85 -8.05 -2.76 6.05
N ALA A 86 -6.83 -3.01 5.55
CA ALA A 86 -5.61 -2.51 6.16
C ALA A 86 -5.54 -0.97 6.15
N VAL A 87 -5.87 -0.33 5.01
CA VAL A 87 -5.96 1.13 4.92
C VAL A 87 -7.02 1.68 5.88
N SER A 88 -8.21 1.09 5.91
CA SER A 88 -9.29 1.51 6.82
C SER A 88 -8.86 1.44 8.29
N ARG A 89 -8.07 0.44 8.69
CA ARG A 89 -7.54 0.33 10.06
C ARG A 89 -6.52 1.44 10.41
N LEU A 90 -5.85 2.01 9.41
CA LEU A 90 -4.91 3.12 9.60
C LEU A 90 -5.62 4.47 9.64
N THR A 91 -6.74 4.62 8.92
CA THR A 91 -7.46 5.91 8.78
C THR A 91 -8.65 6.04 9.73
N ALA A 92 -9.21 4.95 10.23
CA ALA A 92 -10.30 5.00 11.21
C ALA A 92 -9.81 5.49 12.58
N PRO A 93 -10.53 6.41 13.26
CA PRO A 93 -10.34 6.64 14.69
C PRO A 93 -10.58 5.33 15.44
N VAL A 94 -9.70 5.00 16.40
CA VAL A 94 -9.62 3.69 17.06
C VAL A 94 -11.01 3.17 17.47
N ALA A 95 -11.51 2.21 16.70
CA ALA A 95 -12.61 1.33 17.03
C ALA A 95 -12.22 -0.10 16.62
N PRO A 96 -12.62 -1.14 17.39
CA PRO A 96 -12.20 -2.51 17.13
C PRO A 96 -12.78 -3.03 15.81
N SER A 97 -11.90 -3.54 14.95
CA SER A 97 -12.23 -4.05 13.62
C SER A 97 -12.69 -5.51 13.71
N SER A 98 -13.88 -5.78 13.14
CA SER A 98 -14.44 -7.12 12.97
C SER A 98 -13.78 -7.85 11.79
N ALA A 99 -13.43 -9.12 11.98
CA ALA A 99 -12.76 -9.96 11.00
C ALA A 99 -13.69 -10.37 9.85
N ALA A 100 -13.16 -10.42 8.63
CA ALA A 100 -13.85 -10.84 7.41
C ALA A 100 -13.27 -12.16 6.84
N PRO A 101 -14.06 -12.92 6.05
CA PRO A 101 -13.89 -14.37 5.85
C PRO A 101 -12.95 -14.77 4.70
N ALA A 102 -12.57 -16.05 4.69
CA ALA A 102 -11.64 -16.67 3.73
C ALA A 102 -12.33 -17.09 2.40
N PRO A 103 -11.65 -17.00 1.23
CA PRO A 103 -12.18 -17.51 -0.03
C PRO A 103 -11.57 -18.85 -0.47
N ALA A 104 -12.38 -19.64 -1.18
CA ALA A 104 -12.04 -20.91 -1.84
C ALA A 104 -11.63 -20.72 -3.32
N ALA A 105 -10.86 -21.67 -3.85
CA ALA A 105 -10.26 -21.71 -5.21
C ALA A 105 -11.27 -22.05 -6.34
N GLY A 106 -11.08 -21.71 -7.63
CA GLY A 106 -10.04 -20.96 -8.35
C GLY A 106 -10.27 -20.97 -9.90
N PRO A 107 -9.54 -20.15 -10.68
CA PRO A 107 -9.23 -20.43 -12.10
C PRO A 107 -7.70 -20.37 -12.39
N SER A 108 -7.33 -20.78 -13.61
CA SER A 108 -5.97 -21.09 -14.08
C SER A 108 -4.89 -20.04 -13.75
N PRO A 109 -3.64 -20.45 -13.43
CA PRO A 109 -2.55 -19.53 -13.14
C PRO A 109 -2.23 -18.66 -14.36
N HIS A 110 -2.40 -17.35 -14.20
CA HIS A 110 -1.94 -16.36 -15.18
C HIS A 110 -0.78 -15.56 -14.56
N PRO A 111 0.38 -15.45 -15.22
CA PRO A 111 1.60 -14.89 -14.63
C PRO A 111 1.43 -13.42 -14.23
N ALA A 112 0.56 -12.67 -14.92
CA ALA A 112 0.22 -11.29 -14.55
C ALA A 112 -0.55 -11.24 -13.22
N THR A 113 -1.48 -12.18 -13.00
CA THR A 113 -2.24 -12.27 -11.75
C THR A 113 -1.34 -12.62 -10.57
N ASP A 114 -0.42 -13.56 -10.72
CA ASP A 114 0.49 -13.94 -9.62
C ASP A 114 1.43 -12.79 -9.23
N ARG A 115 1.90 -11.99 -10.20
CA ARG A 115 2.66 -10.75 -9.92
C ARG A 115 1.82 -9.70 -9.21
N ALA A 116 0.59 -9.48 -9.65
CA ALA A 116 -0.32 -8.54 -9.00
C ALA A 116 -0.63 -8.96 -7.55
N LEU A 117 -0.81 -10.26 -7.31
CA LEU A 117 -0.99 -10.80 -5.97
C LEU A 117 0.23 -10.62 -5.08
N ALA A 118 1.44 -10.79 -5.62
CA ALA A 118 2.67 -10.51 -4.88
C ALA A 118 2.74 -9.03 -4.46
N HIS A 119 2.48 -8.11 -5.39
CA HIS A 119 2.46 -6.68 -5.09
C HIS A 119 1.38 -6.31 -4.05
N LEU A 120 0.17 -6.90 -4.13
CA LEU A 120 -0.89 -6.68 -3.13
C LEU A 120 -0.51 -7.24 -1.75
N HIS A 121 0.15 -8.40 -1.70
CA HIS A 121 0.59 -8.98 -0.44
C HIS A 121 1.69 -8.14 0.23
N ASP A 122 2.68 -7.70 -0.53
CA ASP A 122 3.73 -6.81 -0.03
C ASP A 122 3.16 -5.47 0.42
N LEU A 123 2.16 -4.93 -0.29
CA LEU A 123 1.45 -3.72 0.10
C LEU A 123 0.68 -3.90 1.41
N GLU A 124 -0.05 -5.01 1.56
CA GLU A 124 -0.73 -5.38 2.80
C GLU A 124 0.24 -5.46 3.99
N ALA A 125 1.41 -6.07 3.79
CA ALA A 125 2.45 -6.16 4.80
C ALA A 125 3.02 -4.78 5.18
N ALA A 126 3.33 -3.93 4.20
CA ALA A 126 3.82 -2.58 4.43
C ALA A 126 2.81 -1.71 5.20
N LEU A 127 1.53 -1.78 4.84
CA LEU A 127 0.45 -1.09 5.54
C LEU A 127 0.27 -1.59 6.98
N THR A 128 0.36 -2.90 7.19
CA THR A 128 0.26 -3.47 8.54
C THR A 128 1.46 -3.03 9.39
N GLY A 129 2.66 -2.98 8.82
CA GLY A 129 3.88 -2.48 9.47
C GLY A 129 3.85 -0.99 9.83
N LEU A 130 2.92 -0.21 9.27
CA LEU A 130 2.72 1.21 9.62
C LEU A 130 1.90 1.41 10.91
N ALA A 131 1.11 0.43 11.34
CA ALA A 131 0.17 0.62 12.44
C ALA A 131 0.86 0.99 13.77
N ASP A 132 1.88 0.23 14.15
CA ASP A 132 2.64 0.46 15.40
C ASP A 132 3.41 1.78 15.40
N PRO A 133 4.22 2.11 14.37
CA PRO A 133 4.94 3.38 14.37
C PRO A 133 4.03 4.59 14.17
N LEU A 134 2.75 4.45 13.84
CA LEU A 134 1.81 5.58 13.85
C LEU A 134 1.11 5.76 15.21
N ARG A 135 1.04 4.72 16.05
CA ARG A 135 0.36 4.74 17.37
C ARG A 135 1.30 4.89 18.57
N ALA A 136 2.58 4.60 18.42
CA ALA A 136 3.62 4.85 19.43
C ALA A 136 3.77 6.35 19.74
#